data_AF-A0A1G7TNH6-F1
#
_entry.id   AF-A0A1G7TNH6-F1
#
_cell.length_a   1.000
_cell.length_b   1.000
_cell.length_c   1.000
_cell.angle_alpha   90.00
_cell.angle_beta   90.00
_cell.angle_gamma   90.00
#
_symmetry.space_group_name_H-M   'P 1'
#
loop_
_entity.id
_entity.type
_entity.pdbx_description
1 polymer ?
#
loop_
_entity_poly.entity_id
_entity_poly.type
_entity_poly.pdbx_seq_one_letter_code
_entity_poly.pdbx_strand_id
1 'polypeptide(L)'
;MRALIALAAITAIAGCVAAVPIDRPSDYTAPSTLDSCHVDLPQDWKDALSRAKTEAGPHEKVTVVAANETADVTLVKTKRNRTTELVLRDDRKRQQVMAVRNEGQLFGVEFDGRWVTFSTTEGRSGRAVTTYAWDSRNDGAPTPIGSEGAVVHNGKAAWTDDDGVHVYDLARKKDRIVGQGTKPVFLGDGVVWVRDGKFVAESALPEPLRKAAPSGDVAADGRTIVWVQGDTLRGWREGWDESRKLAAIKSAPRTEGIVFPRVSGDLVSWQSESSYITDIRSGTTMHTDDGGYWLEVHGGALTRQGWRVAAAAPLSALSPLSRC
;
A
#
# COMPACT_ATOMS: atom_id res chain seq x y z
N MET A 1 23.90 -30.12 -50.21
CA MET A 1 23.48 -28.72 -50.02
C MET A 1 22.28 -28.74 -49.09
N ARG A 2 22.42 -28.16 -47.90
CA ARG A 2 21.48 -28.24 -46.76
C ARG A 2 20.36 -27.21 -46.93
N ALA A 3 19.10 -27.61 -46.80
CA ALA A 3 17.99 -26.71 -46.49
C ALA A 3 17.55 -26.98 -45.05
N LEU A 4 17.99 -26.12 -44.13
CA LEU A 4 17.57 -26.10 -42.73
C LEU A 4 16.31 -25.24 -42.65
N ILE A 5 15.18 -25.86 -42.34
CA ILE A 5 13.95 -25.19 -41.94
C ILE A 5 14.17 -24.69 -40.51
N ALA A 6 14.31 -23.38 -40.36
CA ALA A 6 14.36 -22.73 -39.05
C ALA A 6 12.95 -22.73 -38.45
N LEU A 7 12.72 -23.61 -37.47
CA LEU A 7 11.55 -23.56 -36.61
C LEU A 7 11.79 -22.48 -35.55
N ALA A 8 11.16 -21.31 -35.71
CA ALA A 8 11.15 -20.28 -34.68
C ALA A 8 10.27 -20.74 -33.52
N ALA A 9 10.90 -21.16 -32.43
CA ALA A 9 10.25 -21.41 -31.15
C ALA A 9 9.81 -20.07 -30.55
N ILE A 10 8.50 -19.80 -30.61
CA ILE A 10 7.86 -18.73 -29.85
C ILE A 10 7.78 -19.22 -28.40
N THR A 11 8.78 -18.90 -27.60
CA THR A 11 8.68 -18.96 -26.14
C THR A 11 7.80 -17.81 -25.69
N ALA A 12 6.50 -18.05 -25.67
CA ALA A 12 5.57 -17.24 -24.89
C ALA A 12 5.97 -17.39 -23.42
N ILE A 13 6.74 -16.42 -22.91
CA ILE A 13 6.93 -16.23 -21.48
C ILE A 13 5.59 -15.72 -20.96
N ALA A 14 4.70 -16.68 -20.68
CA ALA A 14 3.59 -16.46 -19.78
C ALA A 14 4.24 -16.07 -18.44
N GLY A 15 4.28 -14.77 -18.17
CA GLY A 15 4.59 -14.24 -16.87
C GLY A 15 3.52 -14.76 -15.92
N CYS A 16 3.80 -15.91 -15.31
CA CYS A 16 3.24 -16.27 -14.03
C CYS A 16 3.66 -15.15 -13.07
N VAL A 17 2.84 -14.09 -13.00
CA VAL A 17 2.74 -13.29 -11.79
C VAL A 17 2.11 -14.25 -10.78
N ALA A 18 2.94 -15.12 -10.21
CA ALA A 18 2.58 -15.82 -9.01
C ALA A 18 2.20 -14.71 -8.04
N ALA A 19 0.93 -14.69 -7.63
CA ALA A 19 0.49 -13.86 -6.52
C ALA A 19 1.46 -14.12 -5.37
N VAL A 20 2.43 -13.23 -5.18
CA VAL A 20 3.40 -13.35 -4.11
C VAL A 20 2.56 -13.41 -2.86
N PRO A 21 2.67 -14.49 -2.05
CA PRO A 21 1.88 -14.57 -0.84
C PRO A 21 2.34 -13.45 0.10
N ILE A 22 1.62 -12.32 0.07
CA ILE A 22 1.72 -11.17 0.99
C ILE A 22 1.60 -11.64 2.47
N ASP A 23 1.21 -12.90 2.68
CA ASP A 23 0.98 -13.52 3.98
C ASP A 23 2.21 -14.20 4.62
N ARG A 24 3.42 -14.14 4.08
CA ARG A 24 4.63 -14.53 4.82
C ARG A 24 5.67 -13.41 4.80
N PRO A 25 6.00 -12.80 5.95
CA PRO A 25 7.33 -12.22 6.11
C PRO A 25 8.30 -13.34 5.80
N SER A 26 9.12 -13.17 4.79
CA SER A 26 10.17 -14.12 4.50
C SER A 26 11.24 -13.91 5.57
N ASP A 27 11.75 -14.98 6.20
CA ASP A 27 12.91 -14.90 7.12
C ASP A 27 14.19 -14.44 6.38
N TYR A 28 14.07 -14.20 5.07
CA TYR A 28 15.09 -13.72 4.17
C TYR A 28 14.83 -12.25 3.81
N THR A 29 15.85 -11.42 4.02
CA THR A 29 15.96 -10.10 3.40
C THR A 29 16.92 -10.24 2.23
N ALA A 30 16.47 -9.84 1.03
CA ALA A 30 17.36 -9.75 -0.13
C ALA A 30 18.38 -8.62 0.09
N PRO A 31 19.62 -8.76 -0.44
CA PRO A 31 20.59 -7.67 -0.39
C PRO A 31 20.03 -6.38 -0.97
N SER A 32 20.43 -5.24 -0.40
CA SER A 32 19.99 -3.93 -0.88
C SER A 32 20.32 -3.71 -2.36
N THR A 33 19.28 -3.48 -3.17
CA THR A 33 19.38 -3.08 -4.57
C THR A 33 19.40 -1.57 -4.74
N LEU A 34 19.49 -0.79 -3.65
CA LEU A 34 19.50 0.66 -3.68
C LEU A 34 20.71 1.21 -4.45
N ASP A 35 20.43 2.20 -5.29
CA ASP A 35 21.42 3.08 -5.90
C ASP A 35 21.55 4.40 -5.11
N SER A 36 20.59 4.67 -4.21
CA SER A 36 20.60 5.79 -3.28
C SER A 36 21.31 5.47 -1.97
N CYS A 37 21.51 6.50 -1.15
CA CYS A 37 22.08 6.29 0.17
C CYS A 37 21.22 5.36 1.04
N HIS A 38 21.90 4.43 1.70
CA HIS A 38 21.35 3.47 2.64
C HIS A 38 21.69 3.88 4.07
N VAL A 39 20.72 3.71 4.98
CA VAL A 39 20.90 3.82 6.44
C VAL A 39 20.21 2.66 7.13
N ASP A 40 20.75 2.27 8.27
CA ASP A 40 20.17 1.25 9.13
C ASP A 40 18.92 1.77 9.88
N LEU A 41 18.12 0.84 10.41
CA LEU A 41 16.95 1.16 11.23
C LEU A 41 17.35 1.87 12.54
N PRO A 42 16.94 3.14 12.76
CA PRO A 42 17.31 3.89 13.94
C PRO A 42 16.85 3.23 15.24
N GLN A 43 17.64 3.40 16.31
CA GLN A 43 17.35 2.76 17.60
C GLN A 43 16.03 3.28 18.22
N ASP A 44 15.73 4.57 18.08
CA ASP A 44 14.47 5.15 18.57
C ASP A 44 13.25 4.55 17.85
N TRP A 45 13.37 4.23 16.56
CA TRP A 45 12.33 3.51 15.81
C TRP A 45 12.16 2.09 16.31
N LYS A 46 13.26 1.35 16.52
CA LYS A 46 13.25 0.01 17.13
C LYS A 46 12.56 0.05 18.49
N ASP A 47 12.92 1.02 19.32
CA ASP A 47 12.36 1.20 20.66
C ASP A 47 10.87 1.53 20.61
N ALA A 48 10.43 2.42 19.71
CA ALA A 48 9.02 2.76 19.53
C ALA A 48 8.18 1.54 19.11
N LEU A 49 8.63 0.80 18.09
CA LEU A 49 7.98 -0.45 17.64
C LEU A 49 8.00 -1.54 18.73
N SER A 50 9.03 -1.55 19.59
CA SER A 50 9.13 -2.54 20.66
C SER A 50 8.08 -2.35 21.76
N ARG A 51 7.63 -1.11 21.99
CA ARG A 51 6.63 -0.74 23.01
C ARG A 51 5.20 -0.95 22.54
N ALA A 52 4.93 -0.79 21.24
CA ALA A 52 3.59 -0.79 20.68
C ALA A 52 3.26 -2.11 19.97
N LYS A 53 3.38 -3.23 20.70
CA LYS A 53 3.18 -4.58 20.16
C LYS A 53 1.74 -5.05 20.31
N THR A 54 1.29 -5.76 19.28
CA THR A 54 0.08 -6.57 19.28
C THR A 54 0.47 -8.03 19.13
N GLU A 55 0.19 -8.83 20.15
CA GLU A 55 0.42 -10.27 20.14
C GLU A 55 -0.85 -11.05 19.78
N ALA A 56 -0.67 -12.10 18.99
CA ALA A 56 -1.70 -13.06 18.62
C ALA A 56 -1.57 -14.37 19.39
N GLY A 57 -2.66 -15.15 19.44
CA GLY A 57 -2.65 -16.46 20.07
C GLY A 57 -1.70 -17.47 19.40
N PRO A 58 -1.41 -18.62 20.04
CA PRO A 58 -0.38 -19.57 19.60
C PRO A 58 -0.56 -20.18 18.19
N HIS A 59 -1.72 -19.99 17.55
CA HIS A 59 -2.04 -20.48 16.20
C HIS A 59 -2.68 -19.41 15.31
N GLU A 60 -2.43 -18.14 15.63
CA GLU A 60 -2.98 -17.00 14.92
C GLU A 60 -1.82 -16.17 14.36
N LYS A 61 -1.92 -15.79 13.09
CA LYS A 61 -1.07 -14.76 12.50
C LYS A 61 -1.77 -13.42 12.66
N VAL A 62 -1.01 -12.37 13.00
CA VAL A 62 -1.52 -10.99 13.05
C VAL A 62 -0.69 -10.08 12.15
N THR A 63 -1.35 -9.18 11.45
CA THR A 63 -0.69 -8.17 10.60
C THR A 63 -1.48 -6.87 10.72
N VAL A 64 -0.83 -5.76 11.04
CA VAL A 64 -1.46 -4.44 10.96
C VAL A 64 -1.56 -4.08 9.48
N VAL A 65 -2.75 -3.73 9.03
CA VAL A 65 -3.07 -3.44 7.62
C VAL A 65 -3.59 -2.02 7.40
N ALA A 66 -3.96 -1.32 8.48
CA ALA A 66 -4.15 0.13 8.48
C ALA A 66 -4.05 0.66 9.91
N ALA A 67 -3.85 1.97 10.07
CA ALA A 67 -3.87 2.67 11.36
C ALA A 67 -4.39 4.10 11.16
N ASN A 68 -4.84 4.74 12.24
CA ASN A 68 -5.09 6.19 12.24
C ASN A 68 -3.81 6.98 12.57
N GLU A 69 -3.94 8.32 12.51
CA GLU A 69 -2.81 9.25 12.59
C GLU A 69 -1.94 9.06 13.84
N THR A 70 -2.58 8.73 14.97
CA THR A 70 -1.96 8.54 16.28
C THR A 70 -1.59 7.09 16.59
N ALA A 71 -1.88 6.16 15.68
CA ALA A 71 -1.68 4.72 15.84
C ALA A 71 -2.37 4.08 17.07
N ASP A 72 -3.29 4.79 17.74
CA ASP A 72 -4.08 4.27 18.86
C ASP A 72 -5.27 3.41 18.37
N VAL A 73 -5.68 3.60 17.12
CA VAL A 73 -6.65 2.74 16.43
C VAL A 73 -5.95 2.05 15.26
N THR A 74 -5.99 0.72 15.25
CA THR A 74 -5.39 -0.12 14.21
C THR A 74 -6.41 -1.07 13.60
N LEU A 75 -6.26 -1.34 12.31
CA LEU A 75 -6.93 -2.45 11.64
C LEU A 75 -5.92 -3.58 11.55
N VAL A 76 -6.27 -4.71 12.12
CA VAL A 76 -5.45 -5.91 12.08
C VAL A 76 -6.15 -7.00 11.28
N LYS A 77 -5.39 -7.59 10.35
CA LYS A 77 -5.74 -8.84 9.71
C LYS A 77 -5.27 -9.98 10.59
N THR A 78 -6.18 -10.81 11.06
CA THR A 78 -5.84 -12.03 11.79
C THR A 78 -6.16 -13.26 10.95
N LYS A 79 -5.30 -14.28 11.03
CA LYS A 79 -5.51 -15.54 10.30
C LYS A 79 -5.35 -16.71 11.25
N ARG A 80 -6.43 -17.48 11.41
CA ARG A 80 -6.47 -18.69 12.22
C ARG A 80 -7.15 -19.79 11.41
N ASN A 81 -6.46 -20.92 11.23
CA ASN A 81 -6.93 -22.02 10.38
C ASN A 81 -7.24 -21.52 8.95
N ARG A 82 -8.48 -21.70 8.48
CA ARG A 82 -8.97 -21.26 7.15
C ARG A 82 -9.81 -19.99 7.21
N THR A 83 -9.73 -19.25 8.31
CA THR A 83 -10.46 -18.00 8.51
C THR A 83 -9.47 -16.84 8.56
N THR A 84 -9.77 -15.79 7.79
CA THR A 84 -9.10 -14.49 7.88
C THR A 84 -10.12 -13.47 8.35
N GLU A 85 -9.81 -12.78 9.44
CA GLU A 85 -10.64 -11.71 10.01
C GLU A 85 -9.96 -10.37 9.77
N LEU A 86 -10.77 -9.34 9.52
CA LEU A 86 -10.37 -7.95 9.68
C LEU A 86 -10.98 -7.44 10.97
N VAL A 87 -10.14 -6.88 11.84
CA VAL A 87 -10.51 -6.48 13.19
C VAL A 87 -10.04 -5.06 13.43
N LEU A 88 -10.96 -4.19 13.84
CA LEU A 88 -10.64 -2.89 14.42
C LEU A 88 -10.21 -3.10 15.87
N ARG A 89 -9.07 -2.52 16.25
CA ARG A 89 -8.52 -2.61 17.59
C ARG A 89 -8.06 -1.25 18.09
N ASP A 90 -8.52 -0.90 19.28
CA ASP A 90 -8.00 0.21 20.09
C ASP A 90 -7.71 -0.27 21.52
N ASP A 91 -7.43 0.64 22.46
CA ASP A 91 -7.12 0.34 23.86
C ASP A 91 -8.27 -0.32 24.63
N ARG A 92 -9.51 -0.16 24.16
CA ARG A 92 -10.76 -0.56 24.86
C ARG A 92 -11.63 -1.52 24.06
N LYS A 93 -11.48 -1.54 22.73
CA LYS A 93 -12.38 -2.17 21.78
C LYS A 93 -11.61 -3.12 20.88
N ARG A 94 -12.15 -4.35 20.75
CA ARG A 94 -11.83 -5.27 19.65
C ARG A 94 -13.14 -5.55 18.92
N GLN A 95 -13.23 -5.11 17.68
CA GLN A 95 -14.42 -5.30 16.85
C GLN A 95 -14.07 -6.01 15.57
N GLN A 96 -14.70 -7.17 15.33
CA GLN A 96 -14.60 -7.84 14.04
C GLN A 96 -15.40 -7.04 13.02
N VAL A 97 -14.71 -6.60 11.96
CA VAL A 97 -15.29 -5.86 10.84
C VAL A 97 -15.81 -6.83 9.77
N MET A 98 -14.98 -7.81 9.41
CA MET A 98 -15.28 -8.82 8.39
C MET A 98 -14.57 -10.14 8.72
N ALA A 99 -15.14 -11.26 8.29
CA ALA A 99 -14.46 -12.55 8.32
C ALA A 99 -14.72 -13.31 7.02
N VAL A 100 -13.64 -13.75 6.36
CA VAL A 100 -13.69 -14.61 5.18
C VAL A 100 -13.23 -16.02 5.56
N ARG A 101 -13.90 -17.03 5.01
CA ARG A 101 -13.66 -18.46 5.29
C ARG A 101 -13.21 -19.19 4.03
N ASN A 102 -12.76 -20.43 4.20
CA ASN A 102 -12.50 -21.37 3.10
C ASN A 102 -11.49 -20.85 2.07
N GLU A 103 -10.42 -20.22 2.55
CA GLU A 103 -9.36 -19.64 1.72
C GLU A 103 -9.75 -18.39 0.91
N GLY A 104 -10.92 -17.79 1.19
CA GLY A 104 -11.20 -16.43 0.74
C GLY A 104 -10.13 -15.46 1.24
N GLN A 105 -9.86 -14.41 0.44
CA GLN A 105 -8.83 -13.43 0.77
C GLN A 105 -9.46 -12.12 1.27
N LEU A 106 -8.68 -11.40 2.07
CA LEU A 106 -8.97 -10.03 2.49
C LEU A 106 -7.72 -9.20 2.24
N PHE A 107 -7.86 -8.14 1.45
CA PHE A 107 -6.78 -7.30 0.96
C PHE A 107 -7.28 -5.90 0.59
N GLY A 108 -6.38 -5.02 0.14
CA GLY A 108 -6.72 -3.65 -0.26
C GLY A 108 -7.37 -2.85 0.87
N VAL A 109 -6.89 -3.02 2.11
CA VAL A 109 -7.45 -2.33 3.27
C VAL A 109 -6.91 -0.91 3.30
N GLU A 110 -7.81 0.08 3.33
CA GLU A 110 -7.47 1.50 3.49
C GLU A 110 -8.33 2.11 4.61
N PHE A 111 -7.79 3.11 5.31
CA PHE A 111 -8.46 3.73 6.46
C PHE A 111 -8.13 5.22 6.54
N ASP A 112 -9.16 6.08 6.56
CA ASP A 112 -9.01 7.53 6.70
C ASP A 112 -9.17 8.04 8.15
N GLY A 113 -9.17 7.13 9.13
CA GLY A 113 -9.47 7.42 10.53
C GLY A 113 -10.96 7.28 10.89
N ARG A 114 -11.85 7.15 9.90
CA ARG A 114 -13.26 6.82 10.11
C ARG A 114 -13.72 5.69 9.20
N TRP A 115 -13.60 5.86 7.90
CA TRP A 115 -14.05 4.91 6.91
C TRP A 115 -12.94 3.91 6.59
N VAL A 116 -13.32 2.63 6.61
CA VAL A 116 -12.46 1.53 6.18
C VAL A 116 -12.99 1.03 4.84
N THR A 117 -12.15 0.94 3.83
CA THR A 117 -12.42 0.15 2.63
C THR A 117 -11.57 -1.12 2.64
N PHE A 118 -12.10 -2.20 2.06
CA PHE A 118 -11.36 -3.45 1.90
C PHE A 118 -12.02 -4.32 0.82
N SER A 119 -11.22 -5.17 0.18
CA SER A 119 -11.69 -6.11 -0.84
C SER A 119 -11.64 -7.56 -0.33
N THR A 120 -12.59 -8.36 -0.80
CA THR A 120 -12.62 -9.80 -0.52
C THR A 120 -12.81 -10.63 -1.79
N THR A 121 -12.25 -11.83 -1.79
CA THR A 121 -12.59 -12.88 -2.76
C THR A 121 -13.30 -14.05 -2.07
N GLU A 122 -14.21 -14.69 -2.80
CA GLU A 122 -14.89 -15.89 -2.31
C GLU A 122 -14.11 -17.18 -2.67
N GLY A 123 -13.59 -17.88 -1.64
CA GLY A 123 -13.06 -19.24 -1.77
C GLY A 123 -11.88 -19.44 -2.74
N ARG A 124 -11.52 -20.71 -2.99
CA ARG A 124 -10.35 -21.12 -3.80
C ARG A 124 -10.47 -20.80 -5.30
N SER A 125 -11.68 -20.58 -5.80
CA SER A 125 -11.99 -20.46 -7.23
C SER A 125 -12.60 -19.11 -7.62
N GLY A 126 -12.87 -18.23 -6.66
CA GLY A 126 -13.60 -16.99 -6.90
C GLY A 126 -12.73 -15.94 -7.58
N ARG A 127 -13.00 -15.69 -8.87
CA ARG A 127 -12.52 -14.50 -9.60
C ARG A 127 -13.27 -13.22 -9.20
N ALA A 128 -14.42 -13.35 -8.55
CA ALA A 128 -15.22 -12.21 -8.15
C ALA A 128 -14.59 -11.55 -6.92
N VAL A 129 -14.11 -10.31 -7.11
CA VAL A 129 -13.65 -9.43 -6.05
C VAL A 129 -14.78 -8.45 -5.73
N THR A 130 -15.13 -8.34 -4.45
CA THR A 130 -16.08 -7.32 -3.97
C THR A 130 -15.35 -6.41 -3.00
N THR A 131 -15.48 -5.10 -3.20
CA THR A 131 -15.00 -4.10 -2.25
C THR A 131 -16.13 -3.58 -1.39
N TYR A 132 -15.85 -3.46 -0.10
CA TYR A 132 -16.76 -3.00 0.92
C TYR A 132 -16.25 -1.71 1.53
N ALA A 133 -17.19 -0.92 2.04
CA ALA A 133 -16.93 0.18 2.96
C ALA A 133 -17.57 -0.08 4.33
N TRP A 134 -16.92 0.38 5.38
CA TRP A 134 -17.40 0.30 6.75
C TRP A 134 -17.11 1.60 7.51
N ASP A 135 -18.09 2.11 8.26
CA ASP A 135 -17.95 3.32 9.09
C ASP A 135 -17.55 2.91 10.51
N SER A 136 -16.32 3.21 10.94
CA SER A 136 -15.81 2.78 12.25
C SER A 136 -16.57 3.37 13.43
N ARG A 137 -17.36 4.43 13.21
CA ARG A 137 -18.20 5.06 14.23
C ARG A 137 -19.52 4.33 14.45
N ASN A 138 -19.92 3.47 13.53
CA ASN A 138 -21.19 2.76 13.57
C ASN A 138 -20.94 1.25 13.65
N ASP A 139 -21.62 0.55 14.55
CA ASP A 139 -21.52 -0.91 14.66
C ASP A 139 -22.30 -1.68 13.57
N GLY A 140 -22.53 -1.02 12.42
CA GLY A 140 -23.21 -1.60 11.26
C GLY A 140 -22.33 -2.58 10.49
N ALA A 141 -22.95 -3.38 9.62
CA ALA A 141 -22.23 -4.28 8.72
C ALA A 141 -21.54 -3.51 7.57
N PRO A 142 -20.39 -4.00 7.07
CA PRO A 142 -19.78 -3.46 5.85
C PRO A 142 -20.75 -3.53 4.66
N THR A 143 -20.77 -2.48 3.85
CA THR A 143 -21.64 -2.36 2.67
C THR A 143 -20.81 -2.49 1.39
N PRO A 144 -21.22 -3.30 0.39
CA PRO A 144 -20.52 -3.38 -0.88
C PRO A 144 -20.61 -2.04 -1.63
N ILE A 145 -19.49 -1.58 -2.18
CA ILE A 145 -19.41 -0.30 -2.91
C ILE A 145 -18.97 -0.46 -4.36
N GLY A 146 -18.30 -1.55 -4.72
CA GLY A 146 -17.80 -1.74 -6.08
C GLY A 146 -16.81 -2.89 -6.21
N SER A 147 -15.95 -2.78 -7.22
CA SER A 147 -14.88 -3.71 -7.56
C SER A 147 -13.60 -3.43 -6.76
N GLU A 148 -12.53 -4.16 -7.07
CA GLU A 148 -11.27 -4.23 -6.33
C GLU A 148 -10.60 -2.88 -5.97
N GLY A 149 -10.02 -2.81 -4.77
CA GLY A 149 -8.92 -1.90 -4.46
C GLY A 149 -9.28 -0.43 -4.24
N ALA A 150 -10.42 -0.14 -3.60
CA ALA A 150 -10.81 1.25 -3.35
C ALA A 150 -9.89 1.95 -2.33
N VAL A 151 -9.33 3.09 -2.74
CA VAL A 151 -8.67 4.04 -1.83
C VAL A 151 -9.70 4.90 -1.11
N VAL A 152 -9.40 5.36 0.11
CA VAL A 152 -10.32 6.17 0.92
C VAL A 152 -9.64 7.44 1.43
N HIS A 153 -10.36 8.56 1.36
CA HIS A 153 -9.92 9.84 1.92
C HIS A 153 -11.13 10.73 2.23
N ASN A 154 -11.16 11.33 3.42
CA ASN A 154 -12.19 12.28 3.87
C ASN A 154 -13.64 11.84 3.55
N GLY A 155 -13.96 10.57 3.80
CA GLY A 155 -15.30 10.02 3.56
C GLY A 155 -15.67 9.82 2.09
N LYS A 156 -14.70 9.83 1.18
CA LYS A 156 -14.86 9.40 -0.21
C LYS A 156 -14.02 8.16 -0.47
N ALA A 157 -14.56 7.26 -1.29
CA ALA A 157 -13.81 6.13 -1.84
C ALA A 157 -13.59 6.33 -3.34
N ALA A 158 -12.48 5.85 -3.88
CA ALA A 158 -12.24 5.84 -5.32
C ALA A 158 -11.63 4.51 -5.76
N TRP A 159 -12.13 3.96 -6.86
CA TRP A 159 -11.62 2.72 -7.49
C TRP A 159 -11.74 2.82 -9.00
N THR A 160 -11.32 1.77 -9.69
CA THR A 160 -11.45 1.68 -11.15
C THR A 160 -12.01 0.34 -11.55
N ASP A 161 -12.81 0.34 -12.61
CA ASP A 161 -13.25 -0.87 -13.32
C ASP A 161 -13.30 -0.59 -14.83
N ASP A 162 -14.01 -1.45 -15.58
CA ASP A 162 -14.15 -1.35 -17.03
C ASP A 162 -14.91 -0.09 -17.49
N ASP A 163 -15.75 0.52 -16.63
CA ASP A 163 -16.50 1.73 -16.94
C ASP A 163 -15.68 2.99 -16.67
N GLY A 164 -14.68 2.91 -15.80
CA GLY A 164 -13.67 3.96 -15.58
C GLY A 164 -13.32 4.15 -14.11
N VAL A 165 -12.95 5.37 -13.76
CA VAL A 165 -12.62 5.78 -12.38
C VAL A 165 -13.89 6.24 -11.67
N HIS A 166 -14.20 5.57 -10.58
CA HIS A 166 -15.35 5.86 -9.72
C HIS A 166 -14.94 6.73 -8.54
N VAL A 167 -15.85 7.60 -8.11
CA VAL A 167 -15.73 8.37 -6.87
C VAL A 167 -17.05 8.27 -6.11
N TYR A 168 -16.99 7.62 -4.95
CA TYR A 168 -18.16 7.33 -4.13
C TYR A 168 -18.16 8.17 -2.86
N ASP A 169 -19.23 8.94 -2.67
CA ASP A 169 -19.51 9.64 -1.40
C ASP A 169 -20.09 8.63 -0.41
N LEU A 170 -19.31 8.24 0.60
CA LEU A 170 -19.65 7.16 1.54
C LEU A 170 -20.84 7.52 2.43
N ALA A 171 -20.94 8.79 2.83
CA ALA A 171 -22.03 9.27 3.67
C ALA A 171 -23.35 9.37 2.87
N ARG A 172 -23.29 9.88 1.64
CA ARG A 172 -24.47 10.03 0.77
C ARG A 172 -24.82 8.79 -0.03
N LYS A 173 -23.95 7.77 -0.01
CA LYS A 173 -24.08 6.53 -0.78
C LYS A 173 -24.25 6.80 -2.28
N LYS A 174 -23.48 7.75 -2.81
CA LYS A 174 -23.61 8.22 -4.18
C LYS A 174 -22.34 7.93 -4.97
N ASP A 175 -22.49 7.13 -6.01
CA ASP A 175 -21.45 6.85 -6.99
C ASP A 175 -21.49 7.83 -8.17
N ARG A 176 -20.34 8.02 -8.81
CA ARG A 176 -20.20 8.66 -10.11
C ARG A 176 -18.88 8.26 -10.76
N ILE A 177 -18.91 8.11 -12.09
CA ILE A 177 -17.70 7.92 -12.90
C ILE A 177 -17.17 9.31 -13.28
N VAL A 178 -15.86 9.53 -13.09
CA VAL A 178 -15.20 10.83 -13.29
C VAL A 178 -14.32 10.87 -14.53
N GLY A 179 -13.99 9.72 -15.10
CA GLY A 179 -13.24 9.62 -16.33
C GLY A 179 -12.66 8.23 -16.57
N GLN A 180 -12.04 8.06 -17.72
CA GLN A 180 -11.31 6.84 -18.07
C GLN A 180 -9.89 6.86 -17.48
N GLY A 181 -9.41 5.71 -17.03
CA GLY A 181 -8.05 5.53 -16.53
C GLY A 181 -7.99 4.51 -15.39
N THR A 182 -6.90 4.51 -14.61
CA THR A 182 -6.66 3.56 -13.52
C THR A 182 -5.92 4.23 -12.36
N LYS A 183 -5.72 3.49 -11.26
CA LYS A 183 -4.93 3.91 -10.08
C LYS A 183 -5.36 5.28 -9.52
N PRO A 184 -6.65 5.44 -9.16
CA PRO A 184 -7.09 6.66 -8.51
C PRO A 184 -6.42 6.83 -7.15
N VAL A 185 -6.05 8.06 -6.83
CA VAL A 185 -5.53 8.50 -5.54
C VAL A 185 -6.11 9.86 -5.19
N PHE A 186 -6.18 10.19 -3.90
CA PHE A 186 -6.66 11.49 -3.44
C PHE A 186 -5.52 12.49 -3.24
N LEU A 187 -5.71 13.72 -3.73
CA LEU A 187 -4.87 14.87 -3.48
C LEU A 187 -5.77 16.04 -3.05
N GLY A 188 -5.73 16.35 -1.75
CA GLY A 188 -6.76 17.13 -1.08
C GLY A 188 -8.13 16.47 -1.25
N ASP A 189 -9.14 17.28 -1.57
CA ASP A 189 -10.50 16.78 -1.83
C ASP A 189 -10.72 16.25 -3.25
N GLY A 190 -9.71 16.37 -4.12
CA GLY A 190 -9.73 15.96 -5.52
C GLY A 190 -9.18 14.55 -5.75
N VAL A 191 -9.62 13.93 -6.84
CA VAL A 191 -9.11 12.63 -7.29
C VAL A 191 -8.19 12.84 -8.48
N VAL A 192 -7.01 12.23 -8.40
CA VAL A 192 -6.02 12.14 -9.47
C VAL A 192 -5.92 10.68 -9.89
N TRP A 193 -5.82 10.40 -11.18
CA TRP A 193 -5.68 9.03 -11.70
C TRP A 193 -4.74 9.02 -12.90
N VAL A 194 -4.36 7.82 -13.34
CA VAL A 194 -3.47 7.61 -14.48
C VAL A 194 -4.28 7.29 -15.73
N ARG A 195 -3.98 7.97 -16.82
CA ARG A 195 -4.49 7.66 -18.16
C ARG A 195 -3.37 7.85 -19.17
N ASP A 196 -3.13 6.84 -20.02
CA ASP A 196 -2.12 6.89 -21.07
C ASP A 196 -0.72 7.30 -20.56
N GLY A 197 -0.35 6.81 -19.37
CA GLY A 197 0.94 7.10 -18.71
C GLY A 197 1.09 8.53 -18.17
N LYS A 198 -0.02 9.25 -17.96
CA LYS A 198 -0.04 10.63 -17.43
C LYS A 198 -1.04 10.76 -16.30
N PHE A 199 -0.80 11.70 -15.39
CA PHE A 199 -1.81 12.09 -14.41
C PHE A 199 -2.92 12.91 -15.07
N VAL A 200 -4.15 12.58 -14.70
CA VAL A 200 -5.38 13.31 -15.02
C VAL A 200 -6.15 13.53 -13.72
N ALA A 201 -6.91 14.62 -13.63
CA ALA A 201 -7.78 14.90 -12.49
C ALA A 201 -9.04 15.62 -12.96
N GLU A 202 -10.07 15.66 -12.12
CA GLU A 202 -11.26 16.48 -12.36
C GLU A 202 -10.98 17.97 -12.22
N SER A 203 -10.08 18.33 -11.30
CA SER A 203 -9.62 19.69 -11.06
C SER A 203 -8.33 19.99 -11.82
N ALA A 204 -7.94 21.27 -11.84
CA ALA A 204 -6.67 21.67 -12.40
C ALA A 204 -5.51 20.94 -11.70
N LEU A 205 -4.69 20.24 -12.49
CA LEU A 205 -3.49 19.58 -11.98
C LEU A 205 -2.34 20.59 -11.85
N PRO A 206 -1.60 20.57 -10.72
CA PRO A 206 -0.33 21.27 -10.58
C PRO A 206 0.63 20.93 -11.73
N GLU A 207 1.40 21.92 -12.18
CA GLU A 207 2.33 21.74 -13.31
C GLU A 207 3.29 20.56 -13.16
N PRO A 208 3.88 20.30 -11.97
CA PRO A 208 4.76 19.14 -11.78
C PRO A 208 4.07 17.80 -12.06
N LEU A 209 2.79 17.67 -11.73
CA LEU A 209 2.01 16.46 -11.99
C LEU A 209 1.59 16.35 -13.46
N ARG A 210 1.33 17.47 -14.14
CA ARG A 210 1.05 17.47 -15.59
C ARG A 210 2.24 16.99 -16.42
N LYS A 211 3.47 17.25 -15.95
CA LYS A 211 4.72 16.81 -16.60
C LYS A 211 5.17 15.42 -16.16
N ALA A 212 4.55 14.84 -15.13
CA ALA A 212 4.92 13.52 -14.64
C ALA A 212 4.47 12.41 -15.60
N ALA A 213 5.24 11.33 -15.62
CA ALA A 213 4.99 10.16 -16.47
C ALA A 213 5.00 8.88 -15.60
N PRO A 214 3.95 8.64 -14.80
CA PRO A 214 3.86 7.42 -14.01
C PRO A 214 3.86 6.19 -14.93
N SER A 215 4.73 5.23 -14.64
CA SER A 215 4.85 3.97 -15.37
C SER A 215 4.46 2.74 -14.54
N GLY A 216 4.20 2.93 -13.25
CA GLY A 216 3.91 1.86 -12.29
C GLY A 216 2.88 2.28 -11.25
N ASP A 217 3.05 1.84 -10.01
CA ASP A 217 2.11 2.12 -8.92
C ASP A 217 2.16 3.59 -8.47
N VAL A 218 1.05 4.03 -7.89
CA VAL A 218 0.82 5.39 -7.40
C VAL A 218 0.17 5.28 -6.02
N ALA A 219 0.58 6.14 -5.09
CA ALA A 219 -0.05 6.27 -3.79
C ALA A 219 -0.11 7.74 -3.36
N ALA A 220 -1.06 8.07 -2.50
CA ALA A 220 -1.16 9.40 -1.91
C ALA A 220 -1.74 9.36 -0.50
N ASP A 221 -1.38 10.35 0.32
CA ASP A 221 -1.92 10.56 1.68
C ASP A 221 -2.84 11.80 1.76
N GLY A 222 -3.26 12.31 0.60
CA GLY A 222 -4.00 13.56 0.47
C GLY A 222 -3.12 14.82 0.38
N ARG A 223 -1.87 14.79 0.82
CA ARG A 223 -0.94 15.95 0.70
C ARG A 223 0.23 15.67 -0.23
N THR A 224 0.67 14.43 -0.27
CA THR A 224 1.80 13.93 -1.03
C THR A 224 1.30 12.87 -1.98
N ILE A 225 1.72 12.94 -3.23
CA ILE A 225 1.56 11.86 -4.21
C ILE A 225 2.94 11.31 -4.54
N VAL A 226 3.05 9.99 -4.55
CA VAL A 226 4.25 9.25 -4.94
C VAL A 226 3.92 8.29 -6.07
N TRP A 227 4.87 8.09 -6.98
CA TRP A 227 4.68 7.19 -8.10
C TRP A 227 5.98 6.55 -8.56
N VAL A 228 5.84 5.39 -9.19
CA VAL A 228 6.92 4.69 -9.85
C VAL A 228 7.08 5.22 -11.28
N GLN A 229 8.31 5.56 -11.64
CA GLN A 229 8.72 5.98 -12.97
C GLN A 229 10.03 5.26 -13.35
N GLY A 230 9.91 4.18 -14.12
CA GLY A 230 11.00 3.23 -14.36
C GLY A 230 11.51 2.63 -13.05
N ASP A 231 12.82 2.69 -12.82
CA ASP A 231 13.49 2.20 -11.60
C ASP A 231 13.56 3.25 -10.48
N THR A 232 12.74 4.31 -10.57
CA THR A 232 12.79 5.44 -9.66
C THR A 232 11.44 5.66 -8.99
N LEU A 233 11.46 5.85 -7.68
CA LEU A 233 10.34 6.37 -6.91
C LEU A 233 10.42 7.89 -6.91
N ARG A 234 9.37 8.55 -7.40
CA ARG A 234 9.26 10.01 -7.41
C ARG A 234 8.10 10.45 -6.52
N GLY A 235 8.17 11.69 -6.05
CA GLY A 235 7.11 12.27 -5.24
C GLY A 235 6.95 13.76 -5.48
N TRP A 236 5.76 14.24 -5.17
CA TRP A 236 5.43 15.65 -5.17
C TRP A 236 4.42 15.94 -4.05
N ARG A 237 4.51 17.13 -3.47
CA ARG A 237 3.54 17.66 -2.50
C ARG A 237 3.42 19.16 -2.68
N GLU A 238 2.32 19.70 -2.15
CA GLU A 238 2.10 21.14 -2.14
C GLU A 238 3.29 21.89 -1.52
N GLY A 239 3.68 22.99 -2.16
CA GLY A 239 4.86 23.79 -1.81
C GLY A 239 6.16 23.36 -2.48
N TRP A 240 6.14 22.34 -3.34
CA TRP A 240 7.29 21.99 -4.17
C TRP A 240 7.11 22.46 -5.62
N ASP A 241 8.06 23.24 -6.11
CA ASP A 241 8.05 23.73 -7.49
C ASP A 241 8.24 22.61 -8.52
N GLU A 242 8.90 21.52 -8.13
CA GLU A 242 9.17 20.36 -8.98
C GLU A 242 8.96 19.03 -8.23
N SER A 243 8.67 17.98 -8.98
CA SER A 243 8.71 16.61 -8.48
C SER A 243 10.14 16.22 -8.07
N ARG A 244 10.30 15.51 -6.95
CA ARG A 244 11.61 15.05 -6.47
C ARG A 244 11.79 13.56 -6.71
N LYS A 245 13.02 13.14 -7.00
CA LYS A 245 13.43 11.74 -6.91
C LYS A 245 13.58 11.39 -5.43
N LEU A 246 12.87 10.37 -4.97
CA LEU A 246 12.87 9.92 -3.58
C LEU A 246 13.81 8.72 -3.40
N ALA A 247 13.75 7.74 -4.29
CA ALA A 247 14.62 6.57 -4.26
C ALA A 247 14.86 6.05 -5.69
N ALA A 248 15.92 5.27 -5.87
CA ALA A 248 16.12 4.46 -7.07
C ALA A 248 16.80 3.13 -6.74
N ILE A 249 16.47 2.12 -7.53
CA ILE A 249 17.10 0.80 -7.51
C ILE A 249 18.03 0.65 -8.71
N LYS A 250 19.01 -0.26 -8.58
CA LYS A 250 19.92 -0.63 -9.68
C LYS A 250 19.14 -1.30 -10.81
N SER A 251 19.42 -0.90 -12.06
CA SER A 251 18.73 -1.46 -13.23
C SER A 251 19.15 -2.90 -13.59
N ALA A 252 20.27 -3.40 -13.08
CA ALA A 252 20.71 -4.79 -13.27
C ALA A 252 21.76 -5.22 -12.21
N PRO A 253 21.79 -6.51 -11.80
CA PRO A 253 20.76 -7.53 -12.01
C PRO A 253 19.52 -7.22 -11.17
N ARG A 254 18.32 -7.24 -11.77
CA ARG A 254 17.04 -7.04 -11.06
C ARG A 254 16.13 -8.25 -11.27
N THR A 255 15.49 -8.73 -10.20
CA THR A 255 14.37 -9.67 -10.35
C THR A 255 13.02 -8.98 -10.23
N GLU A 256 12.95 -7.81 -9.57
CA GLU A 256 11.73 -7.03 -9.36
C GLU A 256 11.95 -5.51 -9.47
N GLY A 257 10.92 -4.76 -9.88
CA GLY A 257 10.90 -3.29 -9.88
C GLY A 257 10.52 -2.69 -8.53
N ILE A 258 10.27 -1.38 -8.48
CA ILE A 258 9.62 -0.74 -7.33
C ILE A 258 8.11 -0.98 -7.43
N VAL A 259 7.51 -1.55 -6.39
CA VAL A 259 6.09 -1.90 -6.32
C VAL A 259 5.47 -1.51 -4.97
N PHE A 260 4.15 -1.40 -4.93
CA PHE A 260 3.35 -1.14 -3.73
C PHE A 260 3.84 0.04 -2.86
N PRO A 261 4.11 1.22 -3.44
CA PRO A 261 4.39 2.39 -2.63
C PRO A 261 3.19 2.72 -1.74
N ARG A 262 3.46 3.14 -0.51
CA ARG A 262 2.51 3.76 0.42
C ARG A 262 3.17 4.98 0.99
N VAL A 263 2.44 6.09 1.10
CA VAL A 263 2.94 7.34 1.67
C VAL A 263 2.09 7.73 2.85
N SER A 264 2.72 8.26 3.89
CA SER A 264 2.05 8.82 5.05
C SER A 264 2.94 9.86 5.69
N GLY A 265 2.51 11.12 5.66
CA GLY A 265 3.30 12.23 6.18
C GLY A 265 4.61 12.35 5.43
N ASP A 266 5.73 12.19 6.12
CA ASP A 266 7.08 12.34 5.55
C ASP A 266 7.75 11.03 5.14
N LEU A 267 7.08 9.89 5.32
CA LEU A 267 7.66 8.59 5.00
C LEU A 267 6.93 7.91 3.85
N VAL A 268 7.69 7.15 3.07
CA VAL A 268 7.18 6.31 1.98
C VAL A 268 7.69 4.90 2.18
N SER A 269 6.81 3.93 2.39
CA SER A 269 7.18 2.52 2.31
C SER A 269 6.98 2.02 0.89
N TRP A 270 7.87 1.17 0.41
CA TRP A 270 7.75 0.54 -0.90
C TRP A 270 8.49 -0.79 -0.91
N GLN A 271 8.26 -1.58 -1.96
CA GLN A 271 8.82 -2.91 -2.07
C GLN A 271 9.57 -3.09 -3.38
N SER A 272 10.53 -3.98 -3.34
CA SER A 272 11.13 -4.68 -4.46
C SER A 272 11.38 -6.11 -3.94
N GLU A 273 12.58 -6.65 -4.09
CA GLU A 273 12.98 -7.92 -3.45
C GLU A 273 12.95 -7.87 -1.91
N SER A 274 12.75 -6.68 -1.31
CA SER A 274 12.61 -6.44 0.13
C SER A 274 11.75 -5.19 0.40
N SER A 275 11.42 -4.93 1.67
CA SER A 275 10.74 -3.69 2.08
C SER A 275 11.73 -2.55 2.34
N TYR A 276 11.37 -1.35 1.90
CA TYR A 276 12.16 -0.12 2.04
C TYR A 276 11.30 0.99 2.63
N ILE A 277 11.92 1.89 3.39
CA ILE A 277 11.29 3.14 3.84
C ILE A 277 12.15 4.32 3.39
N THR A 278 11.58 5.24 2.62
CA THR A 278 12.22 6.50 2.24
C THR A 278 11.67 7.64 3.07
N ASP A 279 12.56 8.43 3.70
CA ASP A 279 12.19 9.67 4.40
C ASP A 279 12.32 10.85 3.44
N ILE A 280 11.21 11.50 3.15
CA ILE A 280 11.10 12.63 2.20
C ILE A 280 11.90 13.85 2.68
N ARG A 281 12.08 14.03 4.00
CA ARG A 281 12.76 15.20 4.57
C ARG A 281 14.27 15.14 4.36
N SER A 282 14.84 13.94 4.47
CA SER A 282 16.28 13.71 4.30
C SER A 282 16.64 13.24 2.90
N GLY A 283 15.70 12.62 2.16
CA GLY A 283 15.98 11.94 0.89
C GLY A 283 16.66 10.59 1.09
N THR A 284 16.77 10.12 2.33
CA THR A 284 17.45 8.87 2.67
C THR A 284 16.47 7.70 2.60
N THR A 285 16.95 6.55 2.12
CA THR A 285 16.18 5.30 2.15
C THR A 285 16.81 4.30 3.10
N MET A 286 16.00 3.80 4.02
CA MET A 286 16.33 2.71 4.92
C MET A 286 15.95 1.37 4.29
N HIS A 287 16.82 0.39 4.48
CA HIS A 287 16.59 -1.04 4.24
C HIS A 287 17.17 -1.81 5.42
N THR A 288 16.52 -2.90 5.81
CA THR A 288 16.88 -3.67 7.01
C THR A 288 17.31 -5.08 6.66
N ASP A 289 18.57 -5.41 6.96
CA ASP A 289 19.09 -6.78 6.84
C ASP A 289 18.60 -7.70 7.97
N ASP A 290 17.99 -7.12 9.02
CA ASP A 290 17.33 -7.88 10.08
C ASP A 290 16.08 -8.57 9.49
N GLY A 291 16.21 -9.83 9.05
CA GLY A 291 15.20 -10.70 8.40
C GLY A 291 13.86 -10.90 9.11
N GLY A 292 13.56 -10.12 10.15
CA GLY A 292 12.28 -10.06 10.85
C GLY A 292 11.53 -8.73 10.73
N TYR A 293 12.04 -7.74 9.98
CA TYR A 293 11.40 -6.43 9.85
C TYR A 293 10.85 -6.21 8.44
N TRP A 294 9.57 -6.53 8.26
CA TRP A 294 8.80 -6.01 7.14
C TRP A 294 8.10 -4.73 7.58
N LEU A 295 8.59 -3.59 7.10
CA LEU A 295 8.14 -2.27 7.53
C LEU A 295 7.26 -1.61 6.47
N GLU A 296 6.11 -1.08 6.90
CA GLU A 296 5.15 -0.39 6.05
C GLU A 296 4.56 0.82 6.76
N VAL A 297 4.24 1.87 6.01
CA VAL A 297 3.54 3.04 6.54
C VAL A 297 2.04 2.95 6.26
N HIS A 298 1.23 3.26 7.28
CA HIS A 298 -0.23 3.18 7.22
C HIS A 298 -0.85 4.33 8.01
N GLY A 299 -1.55 5.25 7.33
CA GLY A 299 -2.42 6.26 7.94
C GLY A 299 -1.85 7.03 9.13
N GLY A 300 -0.54 7.31 9.16
CA GLY A 300 0.17 8.01 10.23
C GLY A 300 0.97 7.12 11.18
N ALA A 301 1.04 5.81 10.93
CA ALA A 301 1.84 4.87 11.69
C ALA A 301 2.93 4.20 10.83
N LEU A 302 4.08 3.91 11.45
CA LEU A 302 5.02 2.90 10.97
C LEU A 302 4.61 1.56 11.59
N THR A 303 4.41 0.57 10.74
CA THR A 303 4.03 -0.78 11.16
C THR A 303 5.15 -1.75 10.90
N ARG A 304 5.26 -2.74 11.77
CA ARG A 304 6.11 -3.91 11.57
C ARG A 304 5.22 -5.13 11.47
N GLN A 305 5.27 -5.82 10.33
CA GLN A 305 4.65 -7.12 10.22
C GLN A 305 5.51 -8.18 10.93
N GLY A 306 4.86 -9.15 11.53
CA GLY A 306 5.52 -10.33 12.09
C GLY A 306 4.55 -11.50 12.11
N TRP A 307 5.04 -12.69 12.46
CA TRP A 307 4.20 -13.88 12.49
C TRP A 307 3.16 -13.81 13.61
N ARG A 308 3.61 -13.71 14.86
CA ARG A 308 2.75 -13.63 16.06
C ARG A 308 2.69 -12.25 16.70
N VAL A 309 3.58 -11.35 16.30
CA VAL A 309 3.70 -10.02 16.86
C VAL A 309 3.69 -9.03 15.72
N ALA A 310 2.67 -8.19 15.67
CA ALA A 310 2.68 -6.99 14.86
C ALA A 310 2.99 -5.79 15.76
N ALA A 311 3.49 -4.69 15.20
CA ALA A 311 3.65 -3.45 15.94
C ALA A 311 3.20 -2.27 15.09
N ALA A 312 2.74 -1.21 15.73
CA ALA A 312 2.38 0.06 15.09
C ALA A 312 2.84 1.20 15.99
N ALA A 313 3.75 2.04 15.50
CA ALA A 313 4.21 3.24 16.20
C ALA A 313 3.78 4.49 15.41
N PRO A 314 3.31 5.56 16.09
CA PRO A 314 2.94 6.79 15.40
C PRO A 314 4.17 7.43 14.76
N LEU A 315 4.03 7.92 13.53
CA LEU A 315 5.13 8.57 12.79
C LEU A 315 5.63 9.84 13.48
N SER A 316 4.76 10.51 14.24
CA SER A 316 5.12 11.68 15.04
C SER A 316 6.10 11.38 16.18
N ALA A 317 6.24 10.12 16.59
CA ALA A 317 7.21 9.69 17.59
C ALA A 317 8.58 9.29 16.99
N LEU A 318 8.72 9.32 15.67
CA LEU A 318 9.92 8.85 14.97
C LEU A 318 10.81 10.02 14.55
N SER A 319 12.10 9.94 14.88
CA SER A 319 13.07 10.91 14.39
C SER A 319 13.25 10.80 12.86
N PRO A 320 13.63 11.88 12.17
CA PRO A 320 14.03 11.79 10.77
C PRO A 320 15.21 10.85 10.54
N LEU A 321 15.21 10.15 9.41
CA LEU A 321 16.37 9.34 9.02
C LEU A 321 17.58 10.26 8.84
N SER A 322 18.75 9.80 9.32
CA SER A 322 20.00 10.56 9.16
C SER A 322 20.28 10.82 7.69
N ARG A 323 20.67 12.05 7.39
CA ARG A 323 21.11 12.41 6.04
C ARG A 323 22.41 11.68 5.70
N CYS A 324 22.51 11.39 4.43
CA CYS A 324 23.78 11.27 3.74
C CYS A 324 24.02 12.60 3.02
#